data_AF-A0A1J9UAC4-F1
#
_entry.id   AF-A0A1J9UAC4-F1
#
_cell.length_a   1.000
_cell.length_b   1.000
_cell.length_c   1.000
_cell.angle_alpha   90.00
_cell.angle_beta   90.00
_cell.angle_gamma   90.00
#
_symmetry.space_group_name_H-M   'P 1'
#
loop_
_entity.id
_entity.type
_entity.pdbx_description
1 polymer ?
#
loop_
_entity_poly.entity_id
_entity_poly.type
_entity_poly.pdbx_seq_one_letter_code
_entity_poly.pdbx_strand_id
1 'polypeptide(L)'
;MELIRWAIELGEAMHGNTSEELIPLLDYYYDRDHLKAYFIANLLLDMDISKEHRERVELKRCIAAYYAGLHKVSKKYANQLLVEHPEVELYKNNLRLMEAYLNKEYDYCLFICPNTYGSFIDVVRALKWRLEQEGNTVILSETILENAKETIVFGAHTYAFNPNALPKDAIIYNLEQLYEGSPYAHPLYLILLKDREIWDYSKQNIEWLIQKGVGKEIKHVGMNYAPTLEIKKDAFEDGISEDIDILFIGALNLRRQVIFDQLQVVAPHLNIVFKNNAWGIVRNELIARSKIILNIHFYLSGILETPRVSYAVANKKFIISENSNPEDEIEWPGIVFTPYEKIVENVMKYIELPEERTKLAEKAFNHFEAKESILTLNHKGEKN
;
A
#
# COMPACT_ATOMS: atom_id res chain seq x y z
N MET A 1 23.40 4.13 1.67
CA MET A 1 23.13 4.98 2.86
C MET A 1 24.36 5.06 3.76
N GLU A 2 25.15 3.98 3.89
CA GLU A 2 26.38 3.97 4.69
C GLU A 2 27.39 5.07 4.36
N LEU A 3 27.68 5.42 3.10
CA LEU A 3 28.61 6.52 2.80
C LEU A 3 28.06 7.93 3.15
N ILE A 4 26.73 8.10 3.13
CA ILE A 4 26.09 9.36 3.57
C ILE A 4 26.01 9.40 5.09
N ARG A 5 25.65 8.28 5.74
CA ARG A 5 25.75 8.12 7.21
C ARG A 5 27.18 8.35 7.67
N TRP A 6 28.17 7.73 7.04
CA TRP A 6 29.59 7.91 7.32
C TRP A 6 30.04 9.37 7.15
N ALA A 7 29.65 10.06 6.08
CA ALA A 7 29.94 11.49 5.94
C ALA A 7 29.31 12.33 7.08
N ILE A 8 28.05 12.05 7.43
CA ILE A 8 27.35 12.70 8.55
C ILE A 8 27.99 12.36 9.92
N GLU A 9 28.39 11.11 10.12
CA GLU A 9 28.96 10.54 11.36
C GLU A 9 30.45 10.90 11.54
N LEU A 10 31.16 11.27 10.47
CA LEU A 10 32.47 11.95 10.54
C LEU A 10 32.36 13.36 11.17
N GLY A 11 31.14 13.80 11.50
CA GLY A 11 30.79 15.05 12.18
C GLY A 11 31.27 15.22 13.62
N GLU A 12 32.25 14.45 14.11
CA GLU A 12 33.06 14.87 15.27
C GLU A 12 34.10 15.96 14.90
N ALA A 13 33.78 16.84 13.96
CA ALA A 13 34.61 17.97 13.58
C ALA A 13 33.78 19.26 13.57
N MET A 14 34.27 20.31 14.22
CA MET A 14 33.64 21.64 14.31
C MET A 14 33.26 22.27 12.94
N HIS A 15 33.87 21.81 11.83
CA HIS A 15 33.67 22.31 10.47
C HIS A 15 33.64 21.21 9.39
N GLY A 16 33.29 19.96 9.73
CA GLY A 16 33.14 18.89 8.73
C GLY A 16 31.85 19.02 7.92
N ASN A 17 31.75 18.33 6.77
CA ASN A 17 30.59 18.35 5.87
C ASN A 17 30.35 19.72 5.21
N THR A 18 31.40 20.38 4.72
CA THR A 18 31.27 21.65 4.01
C THR A 18 30.75 21.46 2.58
N SER A 19 30.35 22.55 1.92
CA SER A 19 29.92 22.50 0.53
C SER A 19 31.02 21.99 -0.41
N GLU A 20 32.28 22.25 -0.08
CA GLU A 20 33.45 21.79 -0.83
C GLU A 20 33.59 20.26 -0.82
N GLU A 21 33.13 19.58 0.23
CA GLU A 21 33.14 18.12 0.34
C GLU A 21 31.90 17.50 -0.31
N LEU A 22 30.74 18.14 -0.16
CA LEU A 22 29.47 17.63 -0.67
C LEU A 22 29.27 17.83 -2.18
N ILE A 23 29.84 18.87 -2.79
CA ILE A 23 29.73 19.09 -4.25
C ILE A 23 30.37 17.93 -5.05
N PRO A 24 31.62 17.51 -4.77
CA PRO A 24 32.21 16.32 -5.42
C PRO A 24 31.39 15.06 -5.17
N LEU A 25 30.79 14.92 -3.98
CA LEU A 25 29.95 13.78 -3.65
C LEU A 25 28.65 13.76 -4.46
N LEU A 26 28.01 14.92 -4.65
CA LEU A 26 26.88 15.07 -5.56
C LEU A 26 27.28 14.67 -6.98
N ASP A 27 28.40 15.19 -7.48
CA ASP A 27 28.91 14.86 -8.81
C ASP A 27 29.19 13.36 -8.97
N TYR A 28 29.73 12.72 -7.93
CA TYR A 28 29.98 11.29 -7.91
C TYR A 28 28.69 10.48 -7.98
N TYR A 29 27.67 10.80 -7.17
CA TYR A 29 26.44 10.01 -7.16
C TYR A 29 25.47 10.37 -8.28
N TYR A 30 25.62 11.51 -8.93
CA TYR A 30 24.66 12.03 -9.90
C TYR A 30 24.27 11.01 -10.99
N ASP A 31 25.25 10.28 -11.53
CA ASP A 31 25.04 9.25 -12.56
C ASP A 31 25.12 7.81 -12.02
N ARG A 32 25.18 7.63 -10.69
CA ARG A 32 25.39 6.31 -10.04
C ARG A 32 24.28 5.91 -9.10
N ASP A 33 23.75 6.88 -8.35
CA ASP A 33 22.70 6.67 -7.36
C ASP A 33 21.89 7.97 -7.23
N HIS A 34 20.84 8.06 -8.03
CA HIS A 34 20.03 9.27 -8.13
C HIS A 34 19.32 9.61 -6.81
N LEU A 35 19.01 8.63 -5.95
CA LEU A 35 18.40 8.90 -4.65
C LEU A 35 19.42 9.53 -3.69
N LYS A 36 20.66 9.02 -3.65
CA LYS A 36 21.75 9.67 -2.90
C LYS A 36 22.07 11.06 -3.43
N ALA A 37 22.17 11.21 -4.76
CA ALA A 37 22.40 12.50 -5.39
C ALA A 37 21.30 13.51 -5.02
N TYR A 38 20.04 13.07 -5.02
CA TYR A 38 18.90 13.87 -4.57
C TYR A 38 19.06 14.34 -3.11
N PHE A 39 19.44 13.45 -2.20
CA PHE A 39 19.65 13.83 -0.79
C PHE A 39 20.80 14.83 -0.61
N ILE A 40 21.96 14.57 -1.22
CA ILE A 40 23.12 15.45 -1.14
C ILE A 40 22.79 16.83 -1.72
N ALA A 41 22.05 16.88 -2.84
CA ALA A 41 21.63 18.14 -3.44
C ALA A 41 20.70 18.94 -2.51
N ASN A 42 19.82 18.31 -1.73
CA ASN A 42 19.01 19.03 -0.75
C ASN A 42 19.87 19.60 0.40
N LEU A 43 20.81 18.80 0.93
CA LEU A 43 21.74 19.28 1.95
C LEU A 43 22.52 20.52 1.47
N LEU A 44 23.09 20.45 0.25
CA LEU A 44 23.81 21.58 -0.35
C LEU A 44 22.96 22.85 -0.51
N LEU A 45 21.66 22.71 -0.79
CA LEU A 45 20.77 23.87 -0.96
C LEU A 45 20.39 24.57 0.34
N ASP A 46 20.53 23.87 1.47
CA ASP A 46 20.39 24.44 2.82
C ASP A 46 21.69 25.11 3.32
N MET A 47 22.79 25.03 2.56
CA MET A 47 24.09 25.62 2.88
C MET A 47 24.33 26.95 2.14
N ASP A 48 25.29 27.71 2.65
CA ASP A 48 25.80 28.93 1.99
C ASP A 48 26.73 28.56 0.82
N ILE A 49 26.15 28.34 -0.35
CA ILE A 49 26.86 28.09 -1.61
C ILE A 49 26.73 29.27 -2.57
N SER A 50 27.73 29.46 -3.44
CA SER A 50 27.70 30.50 -4.47
C SER A 50 26.50 30.33 -5.40
N LYS A 51 26.07 31.43 -6.04
CA LYS A 51 24.93 31.43 -6.97
C LYS A 51 25.09 30.40 -8.10
N GLU A 52 26.28 30.33 -8.70
CA GLU A 52 26.60 29.36 -9.76
C GLU A 52 26.47 27.91 -9.27
N HIS A 53 26.97 27.60 -8.08
CA HIS A 53 26.80 26.28 -7.49
C HIS A 53 25.33 26.00 -7.18
N ARG A 54 24.58 26.98 -6.68
CA ARG A 54 23.16 26.81 -6.37
C ARG A 54 22.34 26.42 -7.60
N GLU A 55 22.45 27.14 -8.70
CA GLU A 55 21.74 26.83 -9.95
C GLU A 55 22.08 25.41 -10.45
N ARG A 56 23.37 25.04 -10.41
CA ARG A 56 23.83 23.68 -10.77
C ARG A 56 23.23 22.61 -9.86
N VAL A 57 23.22 22.83 -8.55
CA VAL A 57 22.69 21.90 -7.55
C VAL A 57 21.18 21.76 -7.68
N GLU A 58 20.44 22.83 -7.95
CA GLU A 58 18.98 22.78 -8.14
C GLU A 58 18.59 21.97 -9.37
N LEU A 59 19.29 22.19 -10.49
CA LEU A 59 19.09 21.39 -11.70
C LEU A 59 19.39 19.90 -11.43
N LYS A 60 20.50 19.61 -10.75
CA LYS A 60 20.86 18.24 -10.38
C LYS A 60 19.85 17.61 -9.43
N ARG A 61 19.33 18.35 -8.44
CA ARG A 61 18.24 17.89 -7.55
C ARG A 61 17.01 17.50 -8.36
N CYS A 62 16.61 18.35 -9.30
CA CYS A 62 15.43 18.12 -10.13
C CYS A 62 15.56 16.85 -10.99
N ILE A 63 16.71 16.69 -11.67
CA ILE A 63 16.97 15.53 -12.53
C ILE A 63 17.17 14.26 -11.70
N ALA A 64 17.92 14.33 -10.60
CA ALA A 64 18.10 13.21 -9.68
C ALA A 64 16.76 12.74 -9.10
N ALA A 65 15.86 13.65 -8.73
CA ALA A 65 14.51 13.29 -8.30
C ALA A 65 13.74 12.53 -9.39
N TYR A 66 13.86 12.95 -10.66
CA TYR A 66 13.19 12.27 -11.77
C TYR A 66 13.67 10.83 -11.94
N TYR A 67 14.99 10.63 -12.06
CA TYR A 67 15.56 9.29 -12.26
C TYR A 67 15.50 8.41 -11.02
N ALA A 68 15.34 8.99 -9.82
CA ALA A 68 15.01 8.27 -8.61
C ALA A 68 13.52 7.84 -8.51
N GLY A 69 12.69 8.16 -9.52
CA GLY A 69 11.25 7.85 -9.54
C GLY A 69 10.38 8.80 -8.71
N LEU A 70 10.94 9.90 -8.19
CA LEU A 70 10.23 10.91 -7.40
C LEU A 70 9.54 11.94 -8.32
N HIS A 71 8.73 11.47 -9.27
CA HIS A 71 8.22 12.30 -10.38
C HIS A 71 7.41 13.52 -9.94
N LYS A 72 6.55 13.41 -8.90
CA LYS A 72 5.81 14.56 -8.35
C LYS A 72 6.75 15.66 -7.84
N VAL A 73 7.81 15.25 -7.14
CA VAL A 73 8.83 16.14 -6.57
C VAL A 73 9.65 16.78 -7.68
N SER A 74 10.06 15.98 -8.66
CA SER A 74 10.78 16.47 -9.84
C SER A 74 9.95 17.50 -10.63
N LYS A 75 8.67 17.21 -10.91
CA LYS A 75 7.76 18.15 -11.59
C LYS A 75 7.62 19.47 -10.82
N LYS A 76 7.52 19.42 -9.49
CA LYS A 76 7.50 20.62 -8.64
C LYS A 76 8.75 21.47 -8.84
N TYR A 77 9.94 20.86 -8.79
CA TYR A 77 11.19 21.59 -8.95
C TYR A 77 11.42 22.08 -10.38
N ALA A 78 11.03 21.31 -11.40
CA ALA A 78 11.09 21.73 -12.79
C ALA A 78 10.22 22.97 -13.04
N ASN A 79 9.00 23.00 -12.49
CA ASN A 79 8.13 24.17 -12.56
C ASN A 79 8.72 25.38 -11.82
N GLN A 80 9.32 25.18 -10.65
CA GLN A 80 9.97 26.26 -9.90
C GLN A 80 11.13 26.87 -10.71
N LEU A 81 12.03 26.04 -11.24
CA LEU A 81 13.15 26.47 -12.08
C LEU A 81 12.65 27.25 -13.31
N LEU A 82 11.55 26.83 -13.91
CA LEU A 82 10.98 27.52 -15.07
C LEU A 82 10.36 28.88 -14.70
N VAL A 83 9.76 29.01 -13.51
CA VAL A 83 9.23 30.29 -13.02
C VAL A 83 10.35 31.27 -12.71
N GLU A 84 11.44 30.79 -12.11
CA GLU A 84 12.60 31.61 -11.73
C GLU A 84 13.46 32.00 -12.95
N HIS A 85 13.55 31.11 -13.95
CA HIS A 85 14.39 31.27 -15.14
C HIS A 85 13.63 30.95 -16.44
N PRO A 86 12.59 31.73 -16.79
CA PRO A 86 11.72 31.46 -17.95
C PRO A 86 12.45 31.54 -19.30
N GLU A 87 13.59 32.19 -19.36
CA GLU A 87 14.45 32.32 -20.54
C GLU A 87 15.32 31.08 -20.81
N VAL A 88 15.53 30.20 -19.82
CA VAL A 88 16.45 29.06 -19.94
C VAL A 88 15.78 27.88 -20.66
N GLU A 89 16.17 27.67 -21.92
CA GLU A 89 15.58 26.64 -22.79
C GLU A 89 15.79 25.21 -22.28
N LEU A 90 16.89 24.95 -21.56
CA LEU A 90 17.16 23.65 -20.94
C LEU A 90 16.05 23.26 -19.94
N TYR A 91 15.54 24.20 -19.14
CA TYR A 91 14.51 23.92 -18.14
C TYR A 91 13.17 23.61 -18.79
N LYS A 92 12.81 24.34 -19.85
CA LYS A 92 11.62 24.04 -20.67
C LYS A 92 11.71 22.64 -21.28
N ASN A 93 12.85 22.30 -21.87
CA ASN A 93 13.06 21.00 -22.49
C ASN A 93 13.01 19.86 -21.46
N ASN A 94 13.61 20.03 -20.29
CA ASN A 94 13.53 19.05 -19.21
C ASN A 94 12.11 18.82 -18.74
N LEU A 95 11.35 19.89 -18.45
CA LEU A 95 9.94 19.77 -18.05
C LEU A 95 9.13 19.06 -19.14
N ARG A 96 9.32 19.45 -20.41
CA ARG A 96 8.64 18.81 -21.55
C ARG A 96 8.95 17.32 -21.65
N LEU A 97 10.21 16.90 -21.46
CA LEU A 97 10.60 15.49 -21.48
C LEU A 97 10.00 14.71 -20.30
N MET A 98 10.00 15.30 -19.11
CA MET A 98 9.36 14.72 -17.92
C MET A 98 7.85 14.54 -18.13
N GLU A 99 7.20 15.54 -18.71
CA GLU A 99 5.77 15.48 -19.04
C GLU A 99 5.48 14.48 -20.16
N ALA A 100 6.34 14.38 -21.18
CA ALA A 100 6.19 13.38 -22.24
C ALA A 100 6.26 11.95 -21.69
N TYR A 101 7.12 11.68 -20.70
CA TYR A 101 7.16 10.38 -20.04
C TYR A 101 5.88 10.07 -19.24
N LEU A 102 5.37 11.06 -18.50
CA LEU A 102 4.11 10.93 -17.75
C LEU A 102 2.88 10.84 -18.67
N ASN A 103 2.98 11.42 -19.86
CA ASN A 103 1.95 11.39 -20.91
C ASN A 103 2.04 10.15 -21.82
N LYS A 104 2.89 9.16 -21.49
CA LYS A 104 2.86 7.87 -22.17
C LYS A 104 1.47 7.25 -22.03
N GLU A 105 0.92 6.66 -23.09
CA GLU A 105 -0.34 5.94 -22.96
C GLU A 105 -0.17 4.74 -22.01
N TYR A 106 -1.11 4.60 -21.08
CA TYR A 106 -1.21 3.45 -20.18
C TYR A 106 -2.50 2.69 -20.48
N ASP A 107 -2.48 1.37 -20.38
CA ASP A 107 -3.70 0.57 -20.46
C ASP A 107 -4.55 0.79 -19.20
N TYR A 108 -3.92 0.89 -18.02
CA TYR A 108 -4.62 1.13 -16.74
C TYR A 108 -3.97 2.23 -15.90
N CYS A 109 -4.79 3.15 -15.38
CA CYS A 109 -4.47 4.00 -14.24
C CYS A 109 -5.12 3.43 -12.98
N LEU A 110 -4.30 2.96 -12.03
CA LEU A 110 -4.77 2.60 -10.70
C LEU A 110 -4.74 3.87 -9.83
N PHE A 111 -5.88 4.55 -9.79
CA PHE A 111 -6.05 5.80 -9.07
C PHE A 111 -6.45 5.51 -7.62
N ILE A 112 -5.59 5.93 -6.68
CA ILE A 112 -5.87 5.88 -5.26
C ILE A 112 -6.35 7.24 -4.80
N CYS A 113 -7.54 7.29 -4.21
CA CYS A 113 -8.09 8.53 -3.68
C CYS A 113 -7.16 9.13 -2.60
N PRO A 114 -6.95 10.46 -2.59
CA PRO A 114 -6.12 11.12 -1.58
C PRO A 114 -6.50 10.74 -0.15
N ASN A 115 -5.51 10.64 0.73
CA ASN A 115 -5.63 10.20 2.13
C ASN A 115 -6.02 8.72 2.33
N THR A 116 -6.25 7.94 1.28
CA THR A 116 -6.50 6.50 1.39
C THR A 116 -5.33 5.61 0.97
N TYR A 117 -4.20 6.23 0.57
CA TYR A 117 -3.03 5.53 0.05
C TYR A 117 -2.55 4.40 0.97
N GLY A 118 -2.33 4.69 2.25
CA GLY A 118 -1.85 3.69 3.21
C GLY A 118 -2.79 2.49 3.38
N SER A 119 -4.09 2.69 3.19
CA SER A 119 -5.11 1.64 3.36
C SER A 119 -5.17 0.67 2.18
N PHE A 120 -4.89 1.13 0.96
CA PHE A 120 -5.15 0.35 -0.26
C PHE A 120 -3.89 0.00 -1.06
N ILE A 121 -2.73 0.59 -0.74
CA ILE A 121 -1.52 0.45 -1.55
C ILE A 121 -1.09 -0.99 -1.82
N ASP A 122 -1.26 -1.91 -0.86
CA ASP A 122 -0.84 -3.30 -1.05
C ASP A 122 -1.72 -4.02 -2.08
N VAL A 123 -3.04 -3.83 -2.00
CA VAL A 123 -3.99 -4.38 -2.99
C VAL A 123 -3.72 -3.78 -4.36
N VAL A 124 -3.46 -2.46 -4.42
CA VAL A 124 -3.16 -1.75 -5.67
C VAL A 124 -1.87 -2.28 -6.30
N ARG A 125 -0.82 -2.51 -5.49
CA ARG A 125 0.46 -3.08 -5.98
C ARG A 125 0.33 -4.52 -6.43
N ALA A 126 -0.49 -5.33 -5.76
CA ALA A 126 -0.77 -6.69 -6.18
C ALA A 126 -1.54 -6.71 -7.52
N LEU A 127 -2.58 -5.87 -7.65
CA LEU A 127 -3.32 -5.74 -8.90
C LEU A 127 -2.44 -5.22 -10.04
N LYS A 128 -1.61 -4.20 -9.78
CA LYS A 128 -0.66 -3.66 -10.74
C LYS A 128 0.23 -4.78 -11.29
N TRP A 129 0.84 -5.54 -10.39
CA TRP A 129 1.73 -6.64 -10.76
C TRP A 129 1.01 -7.66 -11.65
N ARG A 130 -0.22 -8.03 -11.29
CA ARG A 130 -1.02 -8.98 -12.08
C ARG A 130 -1.35 -8.46 -13.49
N LEU A 131 -1.85 -7.23 -13.59
CA LEU A 131 -2.17 -6.62 -14.88
C LEU A 131 -0.93 -6.51 -15.77
N GLU A 132 0.25 -6.27 -15.19
CA GLU A 132 1.52 -6.27 -15.93
C GLU A 132 1.96 -7.67 -16.38
N GLN A 133 1.69 -8.72 -15.61
CA GLN A 133 1.90 -10.11 -16.05
C GLN A 133 1.01 -10.48 -17.25
N GLU A 134 -0.15 -9.83 -17.37
CA GLU A 134 -1.06 -9.97 -18.52
C GLU A 134 -0.64 -9.13 -19.73
N GLY A 135 0.50 -8.43 -19.65
CA GLY A 135 1.07 -7.64 -20.75
C GLY A 135 0.58 -6.20 -20.82
N ASN A 136 -0.20 -5.74 -19.83
CA ASN A 136 -0.71 -4.37 -19.80
C ASN A 136 0.33 -3.39 -19.26
N THR A 137 0.29 -2.16 -19.75
CA THR A 137 1.02 -1.02 -19.20
C THR A 137 0.19 -0.36 -18.09
N VAL A 138 0.73 -0.31 -16.87
CA VAL A 138 -0.05 0.10 -15.68
C VAL A 138 0.70 1.16 -14.88
N ILE A 139 -0.01 2.21 -14.48
CA ILE A 139 0.51 3.27 -13.62
C ILE A 139 -0.32 3.39 -12.33
N LEU A 140 0.38 3.56 -11.21
CA LEU A 140 -0.22 3.89 -9.93
C LEU A 140 -0.17 5.40 -9.74
N SER A 141 -1.31 6.01 -9.39
CA SER A 141 -1.39 7.46 -9.25
C SER A 141 -2.33 7.89 -8.14
N GLU A 142 -2.09 9.08 -7.57
CA GLU A 142 -3.07 9.81 -6.73
C GLU A 142 -3.63 11.03 -7.48
N THR A 143 -3.41 11.08 -8.80
CA THR A 143 -4.01 12.03 -9.72
C THR A 143 -4.59 11.26 -10.90
N ILE A 144 -5.78 11.61 -11.33
CA ILE A 144 -6.38 11.01 -12.53
C ILE A 144 -5.54 11.37 -13.75
N LEU A 145 -5.33 10.39 -14.62
CA LEU A 145 -4.54 10.53 -15.83
C LEU A 145 -5.47 10.36 -17.04
N GLU A 146 -5.56 11.39 -17.86
CA GLU A 146 -6.43 11.40 -19.06
C GLU A 146 -5.91 10.49 -20.19
N ASN A 147 -4.62 10.16 -20.15
CA ASN A 147 -3.91 9.31 -21.11
C ASN A 147 -3.92 7.82 -20.75
N ALA A 148 -4.69 7.41 -19.74
CA ALA A 148 -4.93 6.00 -19.45
C ALA A 148 -6.22 5.54 -20.12
N LYS A 149 -6.18 4.38 -20.78
CA LYS A 149 -7.36 3.81 -21.45
C LYS A 149 -8.46 3.51 -20.44
N GLU A 150 -8.10 2.92 -19.30
CA GLU A 150 -9.02 2.65 -18.21
C GLU A 150 -8.52 3.16 -16.87
N THR A 151 -9.45 3.63 -16.03
CA THR A 151 -9.16 4.08 -14.66
C THR A 151 -9.86 3.19 -13.65
N ILE A 152 -9.08 2.59 -12.75
CA ILE A 152 -9.58 1.83 -11.59
C ILE A 152 -9.41 2.69 -10.34
N VAL A 153 -10.51 3.00 -9.67
CA VAL A 153 -10.57 3.90 -8.51
C VAL A 153 -10.63 3.10 -7.22
N PHE A 154 -9.67 3.35 -6.34
CA PHE A 154 -9.64 2.84 -4.96
C PHE A 154 -10.03 3.97 -4.00
N GLY A 155 -10.93 3.69 -3.06
CA GLY A 155 -11.40 4.68 -2.07
C GLY A 155 -12.48 5.63 -2.58
N ALA A 156 -13.25 5.26 -3.60
CA ALA A 156 -14.25 6.12 -4.22
C ALA A 156 -15.32 6.68 -3.27
N HIS A 157 -15.54 6.05 -2.11
CA HIS A 157 -16.44 6.56 -1.07
C HIS A 157 -16.06 7.98 -0.60
N THR A 158 -14.78 8.37 -0.66
CA THR A 158 -14.33 9.73 -0.30
C THR A 158 -14.78 10.79 -1.31
N TYR A 159 -15.19 10.39 -2.51
CA TYR A 159 -15.67 11.26 -3.58
C TYR A 159 -17.20 11.31 -3.70
N ALA A 160 -17.93 10.71 -2.75
CA ALA A 160 -19.40 10.69 -2.78
C ALA A 160 -20.03 12.09 -2.91
N PHE A 161 -19.42 13.13 -2.34
CA PHE A 161 -19.90 14.52 -2.42
C PHE A 161 -19.41 15.28 -3.67
N ASN A 162 -18.48 14.71 -4.45
CA ASN A 162 -17.99 15.29 -5.69
C ASN A 162 -17.77 14.22 -6.77
N PRO A 163 -18.85 13.53 -7.22
CA PRO A 163 -18.74 12.40 -8.14
C PRO A 163 -18.20 12.80 -9.53
N ASN A 164 -18.38 14.05 -9.93
CA ASN A 164 -17.89 14.58 -11.21
C ASN A 164 -16.36 14.70 -11.28
N ALA A 165 -15.67 14.59 -10.14
CA ALA A 165 -14.21 14.57 -10.11
C ALA A 165 -13.60 13.21 -10.49
N LEU A 166 -14.43 12.17 -10.67
CA LEU A 166 -13.99 10.86 -11.18
C LEU A 166 -14.42 10.71 -12.66
N PRO A 167 -13.61 10.08 -13.55
CA PRO A 167 -14.02 9.78 -14.93
C PRO A 167 -15.33 8.99 -14.92
N LYS A 168 -16.23 9.15 -15.89
CA LYS A 168 -17.59 8.53 -15.85
C LYS A 168 -17.61 7.03 -16.07
N ASP A 169 -16.64 6.54 -16.82
CA ASP A 169 -16.38 5.16 -17.19
C ASP A 169 -15.44 4.43 -16.22
N ALA A 170 -14.87 5.14 -15.25
CA ALA A 170 -13.98 4.53 -14.26
C ALA A 170 -14.64 3.36 -13.52
N ILE A 171 -13.85 2.31 -13.34
CA ILE A 171 -14.16 1.11 -12.56
C ILE A 171 -13.95 1.46 -11.08
N ILE A 172 -14.93 1.19 -10.23
CA ILE A 172 -14.81 1.40 -8.79
C ILE A 172 -14.39 0.08 -8.14
N TYR A 173 -13.17 0.00 -7.60
CA TYR A 173 -12.76 -1.14 -6.79
C TYR A 173 -13.05 -0.85 -5.32
N ASN A 174 -14.18 -1.37 -4.84
CA ASN A 174 -14.61 -1.24 -3.46
C ASN A 174 -13.87 -2.23 -2.55
N LEU A 175 -13.23 -1.70 -1.52
CA LEU A 175 -12.52 -2.45 -0.48
C LEU A 175 -13.11 -2.20 0.92
N GLU A 176 -14.20 -1.45 1.01
CA GLU A 176 -14.92 -1.18 2.26
C GLU A 176 -16.03 -2.20 2.49
N GLN A 177 -16.39 -2.43 3.76
CA GLN A 177 -17.51 -3.30 4.12
C GLN A 177 -18.84 -2.56 3.91
N LEU A 178 -19.68 -3.09 3.03
CA LEU A 178 -20.99 -2.56 2.68
C LEU A 178 -22.07 -3.47 3.25
N TYR A 179 -22.90 -2.89 4.11
CA TYR A 179 -24.03 -3.55 4.76
C TYR A 179 -25.00 -2.46 5.24
N GLU A 180 -26.17 -2.87 5.72
CA GLU A 180 -27.15 -1.91 6.23
C GLU A 180 -26.60 -1.15 7.46
N GLY A 181 -26.55 0.18 7.36
CA GLY A 181 -25.95 1.02 8.42
C GLY A 181 -24.42 1.12 8.38
N SER A 182 -23.76 0.58 7.34
CA SER A 182 -22.32 0.81 7.14
C SER A 182 -22.01 2.30 7.01
N PRO A 183 -20.96 2.82 7.68
CA PRO A 183 -20.55 4.21 7.54
C PRO A 183 -20.06 4.55 6.12
N TYR A 184 -19.74 3.54 5.31
CA TYR A 184 -19.28 3.69 3.93
C TYR A 184 -20.42 3.55 2.91
N ALA A 185 -21.63 3.17 3.35
CA ALA A 185 -22.81 2.97 2.50
C ALA A 185 -23.72 4.21 2.43
N HIS A 186 -23.15 5.41 2.46
CA HIS A 186 -23.93 6.66 2.43
C HIS A 186 -24.73 6.79 1.10
N PRO A 187 -25.97 7.33 1.09
CA PRO A 187 -26.80 7.43 -0.12
C PRO A 187 -26.11 8.10 -1.31
N LEU A 188 -25.27 9.11 -1.07
CA LEU A 188 -24.50 9.76 -2.14
C LEU A 188 -23.46 8.84 -2.79
N TYR A 189 -22.87 7.92 -2.01
CA TYR A 189 -21.97 6.92 -2.57
C TYR A 189 -22.75 5.92 -3.42
N LEU A 190 -23.93 5.49 -2.99
CA LEU A 190 -24.80 4.63 -3.79
C LEU A 190 -25.21 5.28 -5.12
N ILE A 191 -25.46 6.60 -5.12
CA ILE A 191 -25.70 7.36 -6.36
C ILE A 191 -24.45 7.35 -7.24
N LEU A 192 -23.25 7.56 -6.67
CA LEU A 192 -21.98 7.49 -7.40
C LEU A 192 -21.80 6.12 -8.07
N LEU A 193 -22.14 5.04 -7.37
CA LEU A 193 -22.00 3.66 -7.84
C LEU A 193 -23.02 3.26 -8.91
N LYS A 194 -24.19 3.93 -8.98
CA LYS A 194 -25.36 3.48 -9.75
C LYS A 194 -25.04 3.08 -11.20
N ASP A 195 -24.29 3.88 -11.92
CA ASP A 195 -24.00 3.68 -13.35
C ASP A 195 -22.55 3.20 -13.61
N ARG A 196 -21.87 2.67 -12.59
CA ARG A 196 -20.45 2.28 -12.64
C ARG A 196 -20.27 0.78 -12.79
N GLU A 197 -19.16 0.37 -13.41
CA GLU A 197 -18.60 -0.95 -13.17
C GLU A 197 -17.99 -0.98 -11.76
N ILE A 198 -18.31 -2.01 -10.99
CA ILE A 198 -17.87 -2.18 -9.61
C ILE A 198 -17.08 -3.48 -9.51
N TRP A 199 -15.86 -3.40 -9.03
CA TRP A 199 -15.09 -4.54 -8.57
C TRP A 199 -15.20 -4.59 -7.05
N ASP A 200 -15.50 -5.75 -6.49
CA ASP A 200 -15.57 -5.92 -5.04
C ASP A 200 -14.92 -7.23 -4.63
N TYR A 201 -14.27 -7.22 -3.47
CA TYR A 201 -13.59 -8.39 -2.94
C TYR A 201 -14.51 -9.34 -2.17
N SER A 202 -15.67 -8.87 -1.72
CA SER A 202 -16.59 -9.61 -0.87
C SER A 202 -17.84 -10.00 -1.65
N LYS A 203 -18.16 -11.30 -1.66
CA LYS A 203 -19.42 -11.80 -2.24
C LYS A 203 -20.64 -11.21 -1.53
N GLN A 204 -20.55 -11.01 -0.22
CA GLN A 204 -21.61 -10.41 0.58
C GLN A 204 -21.86 -8.93 0.20
N ASN A 205 -20.80 -8.15 -0.02
CA ASN A 205 -20.95 -6.79 -0.55
C ASN A 205 -21.66 -6.79 -1.90
N ILE A 206 -21.29 -7.71 -2.79
CA ILE A 206 -21.87 -7.83 -4.14
C ILE A 206 -23.37 -8.14 -4.03
N GLU A 207 -23.75 -9.12 -3.23
CA GLU A 207 -25.17 -9.44 -2.97
C GLU A 207 -25.93 -8.23 -2.42
N TRP A 208 -25.33 -7.51 -1.48
CA TRP A 208 -25.93 -6.30 -0.92
C TRP A 208 -26.09 -5.19 -1.97
N LEU A 209 -25.09 -4.94 -2.81
CA LEU A 209 -25.14 -3.96 -3.89
C LEU A 209 -26.23 -4.30 -4.93
N ILE A 210 -26.34 -5.59 -5.30
CA ILE A 210 -27.39 -6.09 -6.19
C ILE A 210 -28.77 -5.83 -5.58
N GLN A 211 -28.96 -6.13 -4.30
CA GLN A 211 -30.23 -5.86 -3.60
C GLN A 211 -30.57 -4.36 -3.53
N LYS A 212 -29.56 -3.48 -3.48
CA LYS A 212 -29.75 -2.02 -3.54
C LYS A 212 -30.03 -1.49 -4.95
N GLY A 213 -29.87 -2.32 -5.99
CA GLY A 213 -30.11 -1.93 -7.38
C GLY A 213 -29.12 -0.88 -7.89
N VAL A 214 -27.87 -0.97 -7.46
CA VAL A 214 -26.77 -0.09 -7.89
C VAL A 214 -25.71 -0.88 -8.64
N GLY A 215 -24.89 -0.19 -9.44
CA GLY A 215 -23.89 -0.80 -10.30
C GLY A 215 -24.46 -1.17 -11.66
N LYS A 216 -23.77 -0.75 -12.72
CA LYS A 216 -24.05 -1.18 -14.10
C LYS A 216 -23.60 -2.63 -14.31
N GLU A 217 -22.46 -2.97 -13.74
CA GLU A 217 -21.86 -4.31 -13.74
C GLU A 217 -21.10 -4.48 -12.44
N ILE A 218 -21.20 -5.65 -11.80
CA ILE A 218 -20.51 -5.95 -10.55
C ILE A 218 -19.73 -7.24 -10.72
N LYS A 219 -18.41 -7.18 -10.47
CA LYS A 219 -17.49 -8.31 -10.58
C LYS A 219 -16.88 -8.64 -9.23
N HIS A 220 -16.83 -9.93 -8.92
CA HIS A 220 -16.06 -10.43 -7.78
C HIS A 220 -14.58 -10.45 -8.15
N VAL A 221 -13.80 -9.58 -7.51
CA VAL A 221 -12.36 -9.48 -7.68
C VAL A 221 -11.73 -9.68 -6.31
N GLY A 222 -11.37 -10.94 -6.02
CA GLY A 222 -10.74 -11.32 -4.76
C GLY A 222 -9.29 -10.84 -4.63
N MET A 223 -8.73 -11.07 -3.45
CA MET A 223 -7.30 -10.87 -3.23
C MET A 223 -6.52 -11.99 -3.91
N ASN A 224 -5.48 -11.63 -4.65
CA ASN A 224 -4.56 -12.56 -5.29
C ASN A 224 -3.15 -12.37 -4.73
N TYR A 225 -2.39 -13.47 -4.71
CA TYR A 225 -0.98 -13.38 -4.40
C TYR A 225 -0.25 -12.55 -5.47
N ALA A 226 0.74 -11.80 -5.00
CA ALA A 226 1.73 -11.12 -5.82
C ALA A 226 3.02 -10.99 -4.99
N PRO A 227 4.20 -11.11 -5.61
CA PRO A 227 5.48 -10.88 -4.94
C PRO A 227 5.60 -9.48 -4.31
N THR A 228 4.80 -8.51 -4.76
CA THR A 228 4.75 -7.16 -4.19
C THR A 228 4.15 -7.09 -2.78
N LEU A 229 3.50 -8.17 -2.31
CA LEU A 229 2.99 -8.31 -0.95
C LEU A 229 4.05 -8.82 0.04
N GLU A 230 5.15 -9.40 -0.45
CA GLU A 230 6.21 -9.93 0.39
C GLU A 230 7.00 -8.81 1.08
N ILE A 231 7.27 -8.99 2.36
CA ILE A 231 8.08 -8.10 3.18
C ILE A 231 9.55 -8.37 2.84
N LYS A 232 10.23 -7.35 2.33
CA LYS A 232 11.68 -7.34 2.13
C LYS A 232 12.42 -7.32 3.46
N LYS A 233 12.70 -8.52 4.01
CA LYS A 233 13.32 -8.67 5.34
C LYS A 233 14.75 -8.16 5.42
N ASP A 234 15.44 -8.08 4.28
CA ASP A 234 16.77 -7.47 4.11
C ASP A 234 16.76 -5.94 4.29
N ALA A 235 15.58 -5.31 4.30
CA ALA A 235 15.46 -3.88 4.56
C ALA A 235 15.59 -3.50 6.04
N PHE A 236 15.64 -4.46 6.98
CA PHE A 236 15.77 -4.20 8.41
C PHE A 236 17.22 -4.41 8.87
N GLU A 237 17.74 -3.47 9.66
CA GLU A 237 19.17 -3.41 10.05
C GLU A 237 19.59 -4.59 10.93
N ASP A 238 18.76 -4.95 11.90
CA ASP A 238 18.95 -6.12 12.75
C ASP A 238 18.10 -7.27 12.20
N GLY A 239 18.69 -8.45 11.99
CA GLY A 239 17.96 -9.62 11.51
C GLY A 239 16.66 -9.82 12.30
N ILE A 240 15.53 -10.01 11.59
CA ILE A 240 14.22 -10.04 12.24
C ILE A 240 14.10 -11.27 13.14
N SER A 241 13.95 -11.03 14.44
CA SER A 241 13.49 -12.04 15.40
C SER A 241 11.98 -11.91 15.61
N GLU A 242 11.29 -13.04 15.79
CA GLU A 242 9.86 -13.03 16.13
C GLU A 242 9.67 -12.80 17.62
N ASP A 243 9.92 -11.58 18.08
CA ASP A 243 9.84 -11.17 19.49
C ASP A 243 8.44 -10.67 19.92
N ILE A 244 7.53 -10.44 18.98
CA ILE A 244 6.13 -10.10 19.25
C ILE A 244 5.33 -11.39 19.30
N ASP A 245 4.81 -11.76 20.47
CA ASP A 245 4.01 -12.97 20.63
C ASP A 245 2.66 -12.84 19.93
N ILE A 246 1.99 -11.70 20.14
CA ILE A 246 0.64 -11.45 19.65
C ILE A 246 0.57 -10.04 19.08
N LEU A 247 0.16 -9.94 17.82
CA LEU A 247 0.00 -8.68 17.11
C LEU A 247 -1.45 -8.48 16.66
N PHE A 248 -2.01 -7.32 16.95
CA PHE A 248 -3.22 -6.81 16.31
C PHE A 248 -2.93 -5.44 15.67
N ILE A 249 -3.37 -5.25 14.42
CA ILE A 249 -3.26 -3.96 13.73
C ILE A 249 -4.64 -3.48 13.29
N GLY A 250 -5.09 -2.36 13.87
CA GLY A 250 -6.36 -1.73 13.53
C GLY A 250 -6.85 -0.76 14.59
N ALA A 251 -7.93 -0.03 14.28
CA ALA A 251 -8.58 0.86 15.22
C ALA A 251 -9.17 0.09 16.41
N LEU A 252 -8.98 0.61 17.62
CA LEU A 252 -9.61 0.04 18.82
C LEU A 252 -11.09 0.43 18.87
N ASN A 253 -11.91 -0.50 19.32
CA ASN A 253 -13.26 -0.28 19.80
C ASN A 253 -13.43 -1.05 21.12
N LEU A 254 -14.59 -0.92 21.78
CA LEU A 254 -14.83 -1.58 23.06
C LEU A 254 -14.63 -3.10 23.00
N ARG A 255 -15.02 -3.77 21.91
CA ARG A 255 -14.83 -5.22 21.74
C ARG A 255 -13.34 -5.58 21.68
N ARG A 256 -12.60 -4.93 20.79
CA ARG A 256 -11.16 -5.15 20.63
C ARG A 256 -10.38 -4.83 21.91
N GLN A 257 -10.81 -3.81 22.66
CA GLN A 257 -10.24 -3.46 23.96
C GLN A 257 -10.44 -4.58 24.98
N VAL A 258 -11.62 -5.19 25.05
CA VAL A 258 -11.89 -6.31 25.96
C VAL A 258 -10.94 -7.49 25.69
N ILE A 259 -10.69 -7.84 24.43
CA ILE A 259 -9.73 -8.90 24.09
C ILE A 259 -8.31 -8.53 24.52
N PHE A 260 -7.89 -7.28 24.27
CA PHE A 260 -6.58 -6.80 24.72
C PHE A 260 -6.44 -6.90 26.23
N ASP A 261 -7.41 -6.38 26.99
CA ASP A 261 -7.38 -6.38 28.46
C ASP A 261 -7.36 -7.80 29.02
N GLN A 262 -8.14 -8.72 28.43
CA GLN A 262 -8.11 -10.14 28.81
C GLN A 262 -6.75 -10.77 28.57
N LEU A 263 -6.13 -10.54 27.40
CA LEU A 263 -4.79 -11.06 27.09
C LEU A 263 -3.73 -10.54 28.08
N GLN A 264 -3.78 -9.25 28.42
CA GLN A 264 -2.88 -8.64 29.41
C GLN A 264 -3.02 -9.28 30.79
N VAL A 265 -4.23 -9.68 31.18
CA VAL A 265 -4.48 -10.33 32.49
C VAL A 265 -4.04 -11.80 32.49
N VAL A 266 -4.37 -12.57 31.45
CA VAL A 266 -4.08 -14.02 31.43
C VAL A 266 -2.65 -14.35 31.04
N ALA A 267 -1.98 -13.46 30.31
CA ALA A 267 -0.64 -13.66 29.79
C ALA A 267 0.24 -12.41 29.90
N PRO A 268 0.45 -11.85 31.11
CA PRO A 268 1.20 -10.61 31.31
C PRO A 268 2.70 -10.71 30.95
N HIS A 269 3.20 -11.92 30.70
CA HIS A 269 4.57 -12.19 30.31
C HIS A 269 4.77 -12.22 28.79
N LEU A 270 3.70 -12.24 27.99
CA LEU A 270 3.78 -12.22 26.54
C LEU A 270 3.91 -10.79 26.01
N ASN A 271 4.68 -10.62 24.94
CA ASN A 271 4.77 -9.36 24.21
C ASN A 271 3.54 -9.19 23.31
N ILE A 272 2.53 -8.50 23.84
CA ILE A 272 1.24 -8.25 23.16
C ILE A 272 1.23 -6.82 22.60
N VAL A 273 1.12 -6.69 21.28
CA VAL A 273 1.13 -5.40 20.59
C VAL A 273 -0.19 -5.16 19.87
N PHE A 274 -0.96 -4.16 20.33
CA PHE A 274 -2.12 -3.64 19.62
C PHE A 274 -1.77 -2.27 19.06
N LYS A 275 -1.70 -2.15 17.73
CA LYS A 275 -1.25 -0.92 17.05
C LYS A 275 -2.32 -0.39 16.11
N ASN A 276 -2.61 0.91 16.22
CA ASN A 276 -3.42 1.63 15.25
C ASN A 276 -2.54 2.44 14.28
N ASN A 277 -3.06 2.77 13.10
CA ASN A 277 -2.42 3.66 12.11
C ASN A 277 -0.99 3.24 11.74
N ALA A 278 -0.78 1.93 11.53
CA ALA A 278 0.49 1.40 11.04
C ALA A 278 0.38 1.03 9.56
N TRP A 279 1.20 1.65 8.72
CA TRP A 279 1.29 1.41 7.29
C TRP A 279 2.74 1.27 6.85
N GLY A 280 2.95 0.71 5.65
CA GLY A 280 4.28 0.61 5.04
C GLY A 280 5.29 -0.11 5.94
N ILE A 281 6.53 0.40 5.98
CA ILE A 281 7.65 -0.28 6.64
C ILE A 281 7.40 -0.54 8.14
N VAL A 282 6.73 0.38 8.85
CA VAL A 282 6.41 0.24 10.27
C VAL A 282 5.45 -0.93 10.50
N ARG A 283 4.41 -1.07 9.66
CA ARG A 283 3.49 -2.21 9.72
C ARG A 283 4.22 -3.50 9.39
N ASN A 284 5.06 -3.46 8.35
CA ASN A 284 5.79 -4.62 7.86
C ASN A 284 6.75 -5.16 8.91
N GLU A 285 7.45 -4.28 9.63
CA GLU A 285 8.33 -4.67 10.73
C GLU A 285 7.54 -5.40 11.83
N LEU A 286 6.41 -4.83 12.28
CA LEU A 286 5.55 -5.44 13.29
C LEU A 286 5.07 -6.83 12.85
N ILE A 287 4.55 -6.94 11.62
CA ILE A 287 4.10 -8.21 11.04
C ILE A 287 5.26 -9.21 11.02
N ALA A 288 6.43 -8.80 10.52
CA ALA A 288 7.58 -9.67 10.39
C ALA A 288 8.11 -10.17 11.74
N ARG A 289 7.99 -9.37 12.81
CA ARG A 289 8.36 -9.71 14.19
C ARG A 289 7.29 -10.50 14.95
N SER A 290 6.09 -10.68 14.38
CA SER A 290 4.98 -11.33 15.07
C SER A 290 4.93 -12.85 14.88
N LYS A 291 4.61 -13.58 15.95
CA LYS A 291 4.32 -15.03 15.95
C LYS A 291 2.85 -15.33 15.63
N ILE A 292 1.93 -14.56 16.20
CA ILE A 292 0.47 -14.67 16.00
C ILE A 292 -0.08 -13.31 15.57
N ILE A 293 -0.83 -13.29 14.47
CA ILE A 293 -1.61 -12.12 14.04
C ILE A 293 -3.08 -12.36 14.37
N LEU A 294 -3.68 -11.41 15.08
CA LEU A 294 -5.11 -11.41 15.36
C LEU A 294 -5.87 -10.61 14.31
N ASN A 295 -6.95 -11.21 13.78
CA ASN A 295 -7.97 -10.49 13.05
C ASN A 295 -9.28 -10.53 13.87
N ILE A 296 -9.72 -9.36 14.34
CA ILE A 296 -10.93 -9.21 15.18
C ILE A 296 -11.83 -8.22 14.48
N HIS A 297 -13.11 -8.50 14.31
CA HIS A 297 -13.99 -7.65 13.53
C HIS A 297 -14.20 -6.28 14.20
N PHE A 298 -14.27 -5.22 13.37
CA PHE A 298 -14.73 -3.91 13.86
C PHE A 298 -16.25 -3.82 13.74
N TYR A 299 -16.76 -4.24 12.58
CA TYR A 299 -18.17 -4.28 12.22
C TYR A 299 -18.68 -5.71 12.26
N LEU A 300 -19.92 -5.92 12.70
CA LEU A 300 -20.52 -7.24 12.80
C LEU A 300 -21.23 -7.65 11.51
N SER A 301 -20.62 -7.32 10.38
CA SER A 301 -21.13 -7.63 9.05
C SER A 301 -20.94 -9.10 8.67
N GLY A 302 -19.95 -9.78 9.29
CA GLY A 302 -19.52 -11.12 8.87
C GLY A 302 -18.59 -11.12 7.65
N ILE A 303 -18.22 -9.95 7.13
CA ILE A 303 -17.29 -9.83 6.02
C ILE A 303 -15.85 -9.97 6.53
N LEU A 304 -15.13 -10.98 6.03
CA LEU A 304 -13.72 -11.17 6.32
C LEU A 304 -12.88 -10.04 5.72
N GLU A 305 -11.97 -9.44 6.49
CA GLU A 305 -11.06 -8.40 6.00
C GLU A 305 -9.92 -8.99 5.15
N THR A 306 -10.25 -9.62 4.02
CA THR A 306 -9.29 -10.25 3.11
C THR A 306 -8.17 -9.32 2.63
N PRO A 307 -8.36 -8.00 2.40
CA PRO A 307 -7.26 -7.09 2.13
C PRO A 307 -6.18 -7.04 3.23
N ARG A 308 -6.57 -7.29 4.49
CA ARG A 308 -5.64 -7.31 5.63
C ARG A 308 -5.01 -8.69 5.81
N VAL A 309 -5.82 -9.75 5.81
CA VAL A 309 -5.30 -11.11 6.06
C VAL A 309 -4.43 -11.61 4.91
N SER A 310 -4.72 -11.23 3.66
CA SER A 310 -3.90 -11.60 2.50
C SER A 310 -2.44 -11.13 2.63
N TYR A 311 -2.22 -9.94 3.20
CA TYR A 311 -0.87 -9.40 3.42
C TYR A 311 -0.08 -10.23 4.44
N ALA A 312 -0.74 -10.66 5.53
CA ALA A 312 -0.14 -11.54 6.53
C ALA A 312 0.13 -12.94 5.95
N VAL A 313 -0.81 -13.49 5.18
CA VAL A 313 -0.68 -14.79 4.52
C VAL A 313 0.48 -14.81 3.53
N ALA A 314 0.63 -13.77 2.70
CA ALA A 314 1.75 -13.62 1.77
C ALA A 314 3.12 -13.64 2.48
N ASN A 315 3.16 -13.38 3.79
CA ASN A 315 4.36 -13.34 4.61
C ASN A 315 4.49 -14.55 5.55
N LYS A 316 3.74 -15.62 5.28
CA LYS A 316 3.75 -16.88 6.06
C LYS A 316 3.50 -16.64 7.55
N LYS A 317 2.58 -15.73 7.87
CA LYS A 317 2.20 -15.46 9.25
C LYS A 317 1.00 -16.28 9.68
N PHE A 318 1.07 -16.80 10.90
CA PHE A 318 -0.03 -17.52 11.52
C PHE A 318 -1.09 -16.55 12.00
N ILE A 319 -2.35 -16.84 11.67
CA ILE A 319 -3.48 -15.94 11.91
C ILE A 319 -4.55 -16.68 12.73
N ILE A 320 -5.02 -16.02 13.79
CA ILE A 320 -6.28 -16.35 14.46
C ILE A 320 -7.27 -15.25 14.10
N SER A 321 -8.37 -15.60 13.45
CA SER A 321 -9.43 -14.69 13.07
C SER A 321 -10.70 -14.97 13.88
N GLU A 322 -11.41 -13.92 14.27
CA GLU A 322 -12.83 -14.04 14.60
C GLU A 322 -13.58 -14.67 13.41
N ASN A 323 -14.58 -15.51 13.71
CA ASN A 323 -15.41 -16.14 12.69
C ASN A 323 -16.04 -15.09 11.77
N SER A 324 -15.97 -15.35 10.48
CA SER A 324 -16.59 -14.60 9.40
C SER A 324 -17.64 -15.48 8.70
N ASN A 325 -18.09 -15.08 7.51
CA ASN A 325 -18.95 -15.93 6.69
C ASN A 325 -18.25 -17.26 6.32
N PRO A 326 -18.87 -18.43 6.55
CA PRO A 326 -18.27 -19.73 6.28
C PRO A 326 -17.78 -19.93 4.84
N GLU A 327 -18.43 -19.34 3.84
CA GLU A 327 -18.01 -19.44 2.44
C GLU A 327 -16.68 -18.70 2.21
N ASP A 328 -16.49 -17.56 2.88
CA ASP A 328 -15.22 -16.83 2.84
C ASP A 328 -14.15 -17.60 3.62
N GLU A 329 -14.46 -18.19 4.78
CA GLU A 329 -13.50 -18.93 5.61
C GLU A 329 -12.88 -20.13 4.88
N ILE A 330 -13.67 -20.86 4.09
CA ILE A 330 -13.22 -22.03 3.30
C ILE A 330 -12.11 -21.63 2.29
N GLU A 331 -12.14 -20.38 1.82
CA GLU A 331 -11.17 -19.86 0.87
C GLU A 331 -9.81 -19.48 1.48
N TRP A 332 -9.66 -19.57 2.81
CA TRP A 332 -8.46 -19.22 3.55
C TRP A 332 -7.99 -20.36 4.47
N PRO A 333 -7.66 -21.55 3.91
CA PRO A 333 -7.24 -22.68 4.72
C PRO A 333 -5.94 -22.37 5.46
N GLY A 334 -5.84 -22.75 6.72
CA GLY A 334 -4.67 -22.47 7.56
C GLY A 334 -4.85 -21.26 8.47
N ILE A 335 -5.82 -20.38 8.21
CA ILE A 335 -6.31 -19.44 9.23
C ILE A 335 -7.14 -20.22 10.26
N VAL A 336 -6.93 -19.92 11.54
CA VAL A 336 -7.78 -20.45 12.62
C VAL A 336 -8.93 -19.49 12.84
N PHE A 337 -10.11 -19.83 12.32
CA PHE A 337 -11.36 -19.12 12.60
C PHE A 337 -11.93 -19.58 13.95
N THR A 338 -12.29 -18.63 14.80
CA THR A 338 -12.84 -18.92 16.12
C THR A 338 -13.95 -17.95 16.55
N PRO A 339 -14.96 -18.42 17.31
CA PRO A 339 -15.92 -17.52 17.95
C PRO A 339 -15.21 -16.46 18.81
N TYR A 340 -15.79 -15.26 18.87
CA TYR A 340 -15.21 -14.12 19.58
C TYR A 340 -14.81 -14.46 21.04
N GLU A 341 -15.66 -15.20 21.74
CA GLU A 341 -15.45 -15.57 23.15
C GLU A 341 -14.28 -16.56 23.35
N LYS A 342 -13.86 -17.23 22.27
CA LYS A 342 -12.77 -18.23 22.27
C LYS A 342 -11.47 -17.71 21.68
N ILE A 343 -11.38 -16.42 21.33
CA ILE A 343 -10.14 -15.82 20.81
C ILE A 343 -9.01 -16.00 21.80
N VAL A 344 -9.21 -15.62 23.06
CA VAL A 344 -8.18 -15.70 24.11
C VAL A 344 -7.78 -17.16 24.37
N GLU A 345 -8.75 -18.07 24.46
CA GLU A 345 -8.49 -19.52 24.62
C GLU A 345 -7.60 -20.07 23.49
N ASN A 346 -7.93 -19.74 22.23
CA ASN A 346 -7.14 -20.21 21.09
C ASN A 346 -5.77 -19.54 21.02
N VAL A 347 -5.64 -18.27 21.38
CA VAL A 347 -4.32 -17.63 21.50
C VAL A 347 -3.44 -18.39 22.49
N MET A 348 -3.95 -18.68 23.69
CA MET A 348 -3.20 -19.41 24.72
C MET A 348 -2.89 -20.85 24.31
N LYS A 349 -3.74 -21.49 23.52
CA LYS A 349 -3.45 -22.80 22.94
C LYS A 349 -2.33 -22.72 21.91
N TYR A 350 -2.47 -21.83 20.93
CA TYR A 350 -1.58 -21.80 19.78
C TYR A 350 -0.22 -21.16 20.07
N ILE A 351 -0.07 -20.36 21.13
CA ILE A 351 1.24 -19.82 21.54
C ILE A 351 2.21 -20.93 21.96
N GLU A 352 1.69 -22.04 22.50
CA GLU A 352 2.45 -23.23 22.91
C GLU A 352 2.72 -24.22 21.75
N LEU A 353 2.23 -23.95 20.54
CA LEU A 353 2.29 -24.88 19.39
C LEU A 353 3.05 -24.29 18.19
N PRO A 354 4.37 -24.01 18.30
CA PRO A 354 5.13 -23.36 17.24
C PRO A 354 5.13 -24.12 15.91
N GLU A 355 5.25 -25.45 15.95
CA GLU A 355 5.26 -26.27 14.73
C GLU A 355 3.92 -26.23 13.99
N GLU A 356 2.81 -26.30 14.72
CA GLU A 356 1.47 -26.21 14.11
C GLU A 356 1.19 -24.79 13.60
N ARG A 357 1.69 -23.73 14.26
CA ARG A 357 1.60 -22.37 13.72
C ARG A 357 2.29 -22.26 12.37
N THR A 358 3.53 -22.74 12.26
CA THR A 358 4.31 -22.72 11.01
C THR A 358 3.59 -23.49 9.91
N LYS A 359 3.16 -24.72 10.20
CA LYS A 359 2.44 -25.57 9.23
C LYS A 359 1.14 -24.95 8.73
N LEU A 360 0.37 -24.31 9.60
CA LEU A 360 -0.86 -23.62 9.23
C LEU A 360 -0.60 -22.35 8.42
N ALA A 361 0.44 -21.58 8.77
CA ALA A 361 0.85 -20.41 8.01
C ALA A 361 1.36 -20.77 6.60
N GLU A 362 2.15 -21.84 6.48
CA GLU A 362 2.60 -22.38 5.19
C GLU A 362 1.43 -22.88 4.35
N LYS A 363 0.45 -23.56 4.97
CA LYS A 363 -0.76 -24.00 4.27
C LYS A 363 -1.53 -22.82 3.67
N ALA A 364 -1.69 -21.73 4.44
CA ALA A 364 -2.35 -20.53 3.97
C ALA A 364 -1.58 -19.87 2.82
N PHE A 365 -0.26 -19.72 2.98
CA PHE A 365 0.61 -19.15 1.94
C PHE A 365 0.53 -19.96 0.65
N ASN A 366 0.75 -21.29 0.72
CA ASN A 366 0.77 -22.15 -0.46
C ASN A 366 -0.58 -22.14 -1.21
N HIS A 367 -1.70 -22.07 -0.48
CA HIS A 367 -3.01 -21.94 -1.10
C HIS A 367 -3.18 -20.58 -1.79
N PHE A 368 -2.74 -19.49 -1.15
CA PHE A 368 -2.84 -18.14 -1.68
C PHE A 368 -1.96 -17.93 -2.91
N GLU A 369 -0.73 -18.44 -2.89
CA GLU A 369 0.20 -18.46 -4.02
C GLU A 369 -0.36 -19.30 -5.18
N ALA A 370 -0.90 -20.49 -4.92
CA ALA A 370 -1.46 -21.34 -5.98
C ALA A 370 -2.70 -20.73 -6.67
N LYS A 371 -3.52 -19.93 -5.96
CA LYS A 371 -4.67 -19.22 -6.54
C LYS A 371 -4.28 -18.26 -7.67
N GLU A 372 -3.04 -17.77 -7.69
CA GLU A 372 -2.47 -16.95 -8.78
C GLU A 372 -2.60 -17.62 -10.16
N SER A 373 -2.57 -18.95 -10.18
CA SER A 373 -2.53 -19.76 -11.41
C SER A 373 -3.89 -19.93 -12.08
N ILE A 374 -5.00 -19.57 -11.41
CA ILE A 374 -6.35 -20.03 -11.80
C ILE A 374 -7.25 -18.90 -12.33
N LEU A 375 -7.00 -17.63 -11.97
CA LEU A 375 -7.84 -16.50 -12.37
C LEU A 375 -7.22 -15.71 -13.53
N THR A 376 -7.19 -16.31 -14.72
CA THR A 376 -7.17 -15.51 -15.96
C THR A 376 -8.50 -14.75 -16.01
N LEU A 377 -8.46 -13.42 -16.01
CA LEU A 377 -9.64 -12.62 -16.32
C LEU A 377 -10.15 -13.11 -17.68
N ASN A 378 -11.25 -13.86 -17.69
CA ASN A 378 -11.86 -14.41 -18.91
C ASN A 378 -12.45 -13.27 -19.75
N HIS A 379 -11.58 -12.52 -20.42
CA HIS A 379 -11.94 -11.65 -21.53
C HIS A 379 -11.92 -12.48 -22.82
N LYS A 380 -13.02 -13.19 -23.08
CA LYS A 380 -13.49 -13.37 -24.46
C LYS A 380 -14.99 -13.24 -24.50
N GLY A 381 -15.44 -12.07 -24.92
CA GLY A 381 -16.73 -11.94 -25.56
C GLY A 381 -16.69 -12.76 -26.85
N GLU A 382 -17.39 -13.88 -26.87
CA GLU A 382 -17.87 -14.45 -28.11
C GLU A 382 -19.24 -13.84 -28.40
N LYS A 383 -19.22 -12.78 -29.19
CA LYS A 383 -20.32 -12.54 -30.13
C LYS A 383 -20.18 -13.59 -31.22
N ASN A 384 -21.16 -14.48 -31.34
CA ASN A 384 -21.72 -14.94 -32.60
C ASN A 384 -23.20 -15.20 -32.40
#